data_AF-A0A969IB43-F1
#
_entry.id   AF-A0A969IB43-F1
#
_cell.length_a   1.000
_cell.length_b   1.000
_cell.length_c   1.000
_cell.angle_alpha   90.00
_cell.angle_beta   90.00
_cell.angle_gamma   90.00
#
_symmetry.space_group_name_H-M   'P 1'
#
loop_
_entity.id
_entity.type
_entity.pdbx_description
1 polymer ?
#
loop_
_entity_poly.entity_id
_entity_poly.type
_entity_poly.pdbx_seq_one_letter_code
_entity_poly.pdbx_strand_id
1 'polypeptide(L)'
;MARFLGEKRGLLQAVLLALAGAAGLPAAAGAAPSQDKVFTIGNYPVEARAADAVTAKDRAIADGQQAAFRSLLKRLVPVTAYRRLDALRDTRAADLIEGFAVRSERNSSTEYIASYDFSFQPDGVRRVLDQAGIPYVDRQAEPAALVPVYRAPRHRGSRAGALFRGARF
;
A
#
# COMPACT_ATOMS: atom_id res chain seq x y z
N MET A 1 -72.36 0.40 12.67
CA MET A 1 -70.99 0.15 12.19
C MET A 1 -70.78 0.87 10.87
N ALA A 2 -69.79 1.76 10.87
CA ALA A 2 -69.27 2.67 9.83
C ALA A 2 -69.92 2.70 8.44
N ARG A 3 -70.60 3.83 8.14
CA ARG A 3 -70.66 4.44 6.81
C ARG A 3 -69.47 5.39 6.67
N PHE A 4 -68.80 5.44 5.53
CA PHE A 4 -68.36 6.69 4.89
C PHE A 4 -67.70 6.35 3.54
N LEU A 5 -68.50 6.46 2.48
CA LEU A 5 -68.04 6.69 1.12
C LEU A 5 -67.89 8.21 0.99
N GLY A 6 -66.71 8.71 0.67
CA GLY A 6 -66.39 10.14 0.74
C GLY A 6 -65.41 10.56 -0.34
N GLU A 7 -65.90 11.37 -1.28
CA GLU A 7 -65.33 11.69 -2.57
C GLU A 7 -64.08 12.59 -2.56
N LYS A 8 -63.33 12.43 -3.66
CA LYS A 8 -62.41 13.35 -4.32
C LYS A 8 -62.57 14.83 -3.93
N ARG A 9 -61.54 15.42 -3.35
CA ARG A 9 -61.35 16.89 -3.30
C ARG A 9 -59.87 17.25 -3.40
N GLY A 10 -59.55 18.22 -4.24
CA GLY A 10 -58.37 19.05 -4.07
C GLY A 10 -57.27 18.91 -5.12
N LEU A 11 -57.58 19.29 -6.36
CA LEU A 11 -56.60 19.68 -7.36
C LEU A 11 -55.97 21.05 -6.97
N LEU A 12 -54.67 21.20 -7.23
CA LEU A 12 -53.90 22.45 -7.46
C LEU A 12 -53.52 23.29 -6.24
N GLN A 13 -52.21 23.36 -5.93
CA GLN A 13 -51.37 24.58 -5.93
C GLN A 13 -49.90 24.12 -6.04
N ALA A 14 -49.27 24.21 -7.22
CA ALA A 14 -48.52 25.37 -7.72
C ALA A 14 -47.19 25.64 -6.95
N VAL A 15 -46.11 25.13 -7.55
CA VAL A 15 -44.77 25.73 -7.75
C VAL A 15 -44.26 26.73 -6.71
N LEU A 16 -43.10 26.42 -6.11
CA LEU A 16 -42.04 27.40 -5.84
C LEU A 16 -40.68 26.72 -5.78
N LEU A 17 -39.86 27.01 -6.80
CA LEU A 17 -38.42 26.76 -6.84
C LEU A 17 -37.72 27.51 -5.69
N ALA A 18 -36.84 26.83 -4.97
CA ALA A 18 -35.75 27.46 -4.24
C ALA A 18 -34.47 26.65 -4.43
N LEU A 19 -33.52 27.23 -5.16
CA LEU A 19 -32.15 26.75 -5.31
C LEU A 19 -31.41 26.80 -3.96
N ALA A 20 -30.79 25.69 -3.58
CA ALA A 20 -29.52 25.61 -2.85
C ALA A 20 -28.96 24.20 -3.15
N GLY A 21 -27.81 24.01 -3.80
CA GLY A 21 -26.57 24.76 -3.65
C GLY A 21 -25.62 24.06 -2.67
N ALA A 22 -25.33 22.76 -2.86
CA ALA A 22 -24.12 22.13 -2.34
C ALA A 22 -23.81 20.88 -3.18
N ALA A 23 -22.85 21.04 -4.09
CA ALA A 23 -22.21 19.95 -4.78
C ALA A 23 -21.59 19.02 -3.73
N GLY A 24 -22.16 17.82 -3.57
CA GLY A 24 -21.49 16.73 -2.87
C GLY A 24 -20.27 16.34 -3.69
N LEU A 25 -19.10 16.87 -3.34
CA LEU A 25 -17.84 16.25 -3.72
C LEU A 25 -17.89 14.82 -3.20
N PRO A 26 -17.75 13.77 -4.03
CA PRO A 26 -17.50 12.45 -3.50
C PRO A 26 -16.16 12.55 -2.77
N ALA A 27 -16.23 12.48 -1.43
CA ALA A 27 -15.05 12.21 -0.64
C ALA A 27 -14.53 10.85 -1.13
N ALA A 28 -13.52 10.89 -2.00
CA ALA A 28 -12.73 9.72 -2.31
C ALA A 28 -12.07 9.33 -0.99
N ALA A 29 -12.72 8.46 -0.24
CA ALA A 29 -12.12 7.75 0.86
C ALA A 29 -10.96 6.96 0.25
N GLY A 30 -9.77 7.55 0.28
CA GLY A 30 -8.55 6.84 -0.03
C GLY A 30 -8.50 5.67 0.94
N ALA A 31 -8.73 4.46 0.45
CA ALA A 31 -8.54 3.26 1.24
C ALA A 31 -7.11 3.33 1.79
N ALA A 32 -6.99 3.47 3.10
CA ALA A 32 -5.69 3.37 3.75
C ALA A 32 -5.06 2.06 3.28
N PRO A 33 -3.79 2.07 2.81
CA PRO A 33 -3.14 0.83 2.43
C PRO A 33 -3.19 -0.13 3.62
N SER A 34 -3.76 -1.31 3.41
CA SER A 34 -3.88 -2.35 4.43
C SER A 34 -2.49 -2.61 5.02
N GLN A 35 -2.33 -2.44 6.33
CA GLN A 35 -1.06 -2.69 7.03
C GLN A 35 -0.55 -4.11 6.78
N ASP A 36 -1.46 -5.04 6.47
CA ASP A 36 -1.19 -6.43 6.11
C ASP A 36 -0.20 -6.56 4.93
N LYS A 37 -0.23 -5.62 3.97
CA LYS A 37 0.68 -5.67 2.81
C LYS A 37 2.15 -5.50 3.21
N VAL A 38 2.43 -4.80 4.31
CA VAL A 38 3.80 -4.58 4.80
C VAL A 38 4.42 -5.87 5.36
N PHE A 39 3.60 -6.87 5.67
CA PHE A 39 4.03 -8.20 6.11
C PHE A 39 3.84 -9.28 5.04
N THR A 40 3.57 -8.89 3.79
CA THR A 40 3.48 -9.81 2.65
C THR A 40 4.70 -9.72 1.74
N ILE A 41 5.28 -10.88 1.39
CA ILE A 41 6.30 -11.04 0.36
C ILE A 41 5.66 -11.72 -0.85
N GLY A 42 5.43 -10.94 -1.90
CA GLY A 42 4.83 -11.42 -3.13
C GLY A 42 5.85 -11.99 -4.11
N ASN A 43 5.38 -12.90 -4.97
CA ASN A 43 6.11 -13.47 -6.10
C ASN A 43 7.44 -14.12 -5.71
N TYR A 44 7.50 -14.76 -4.55
CA TYR A 44 8.72 -15.37 -4.07
C TYR A 44 8.94 -16.72 -4.77
N PRO A 45 10.04 -16.91 -5.52
CA PRO A 45 10.31 -18.16 -6.20
C PRO A 45 10.79 -19.23 -5.21
N VAL A 46 10.30 -20.45 -5.39
CA VAL A 46 10.76 -21.63 -4.65
C VAL A 46 11.06 -22.76 -5.63
N GLU A 47 12.13 -23.49 -5.37
CA GLU A 47 12.54 -24.65 -6.14
C GLU A 47 13.17 -25.68 -5.21
N ALA A 48 12.82 -26.95 -5.42
CA ALA A 48 13.57 -28.05 -4.82
C ALA A 48 13.50 -29.30 -5.70
N ARG A 49 14.50 -30.17 -5.54
CA ARG A 49 14.55 -31.50 -6.15
C ARG A 49 14.64 -32.56 -5.06
N ALA A 50 13.99 -33.70 -5.27
CA ALA A 50 14.00 -34.84 -4.36
C ALA A 50 13.75 -36.16 -5.11
N ALA A 51 13.72 -37.28 -4.37
CA ALA A 51 13.46 -38.60 -4.93
C ALA A 51 12.03 -38.76 -5.49
N ASP A 52 11.08 -37.96 -4.98
CA ASP A 52 9.68 -37.95 -5.39
C ASP A 52 9.10 -36.54 -5.31
N ALA A 53 7.97 -36.34 -5.99
CA ALA A 53 7.31 -35.05 -6.14
C ALA A 53 6.79 -34.46 -4.81
N VAL A 54 6.38 -35.30 -3.86
CA VAL A 54 5.83 -34.85 -2.57
C VAL A 54 6.96 -34.31 -1.71
N THR A 55 8.05 -35.08 -1.58
CA THR A 55 9.25 -34.66 -0.86
C THR A 55 9.87 -33.40 -1.46
N ALA A 56 9.88 -33.28 -2.79
CA ALA A 56 10.36 -32.07 -3.46
C ALA A 56 9.49 -30.85 -3.10
N LYS A 57 8.17 -31.01 -3.10
CA LYS A 57 7.24 -29.93 -2.73
C LYS A 57 7.39 -29.51 -1.27
N ASP A 58 7.40 -30.45 -0.35
CA ASP A 58 7.51 -30.16 1.09
C ASP A 58 8.81 -29.41 1.40
N ARG A 59 9.91 -29.84 0.76
CA ARG A 59 11.21 -29.17 0.85
C ARG A 59 11.17 -27.75 0.30
N ALA A 60 10.62 -27.56 -0.91
CA ALA A 60 10.52 -26.24 -1.53
C ALA A 60 9.68 -25.28 -0.69
N ILE A 61 8.59 -25.77 -0.08
CA ILE A 61 7.75 -24.97 0.81
C ILE A 61 8.54 -24.58 2.07
N ALA A 62 9.16 -25.54 2.76
CA ALA A 62 9.92 -25.26 3.98
C ALA A 62 11.08 -24.27 3.75
N ASP A 63 11.87 -24.50 2.71
CA ASP A 63 12.97 -23.62 2.33
C ASP A 63 12.46 -22.24 1.90
N GLY A 64 11.36 -22.20 1.16
CA GLY A 64 10.68 -20.99 0.71
C GLY A 64 10.17 -20.12 1.86
N GLN A 65 9.52 -20.72 2.84
CA GLN A 65 9.01 -20.02 4.03
C GLN A 65 10.15 -19.34 4.80
N GLN A 66 11.24 -20.07 5.07
CA GLN A 66 12.40 -19.53 5.80
C GLN A 66 13.10 -18.43 5.00
N ALA A 67 13.23 -18.60 3.69
CA ALA A 67 13.89 -17.63 2.83
C ALA A 67 13.03 -16.36 2.63
N ALA A 68 11.72 -16.50 2.49
CA ALA A 68 10.77 -15.38 2.44
C ALA A 68 10.74 -14.61 3.76
N PHE A 69 10.79 -15.30 4.90
CA PHE A 69 10.86 -14.66 6.22
C PHE A 69 12.13 -13.80 6.38
N ARG A 70 13.30 -14.34 6.02
CA ARG A 70 14.56 -13.56 6.02
C ARG A 70 14.48 -12.34 5.10
N SER A 71 13.80 -12.48 3.96
CA SER A 71 13.59 -11.38 3.03
C SER A 71 12.66 -10.30 3.62
N LEU A 72 11.60 -10.71 4.33
CA LEU A 72 10.73 -9.81 5.07
C LEU A 72 11.50 -9.04 6.15
N LEU A 73 12.30 -9.73 6.98
CA LEU A 73 13.07 -9.09 8.04
C LEU A 73 14.02 -8.01 7.50
N LYS A 74 14.71 -8.28 6.38
CA LYS A 74 15.56 -7.29 5.72
C LYS A 74 14.79 -6.08 5.19
N ARG A 75 13.50 -6.23 4.86
CA ARG A 75 12.65 -5.13 4.43
C ARG A 75 12.23 -4.24 5.60
N LEU A 76 11.93 -4.85 6.76
CA LEU A 76 11.45 -4.14 7.94
C LEU A 76 12.58 -3.51 8.77
N VAL A 77 13.74 -4.16 8.83
CA VAL A 77 14.83 -3.76 9.72
C VAL A 77 15.79 -2.82 9.00
N PRO A 78 16.25 -1.72 9.61
CA PRO A 78 17.25 -0.84 9.00
C PRO A 78 18.57 -1.60 8.78
N VAL A 79 19.27 -1.27 7.69
CA VAL A 79 20.52 -1.94 7.27
C VAL A 79 21.58 -1.93 8.39
N THR A 80 21.60 -0.89 9.23
CA THR A 80 22.51 -0.76 10.38
C THR A 80 22.31 -1.85 11.44
N ALA A 81 21.14 -2.50 11.47
CA ALA A 81 20.80 -3.54 12.41
C ALA A 81 20.81 -4.97 11.80
N TYR A 82 21.20 -5.14 10.52
CA TYR A 82 21.19 -6.45 9.86
C TYR A 82 22.00 -7.53 10.57
N ARG A 83 23.11 -7.18 11.22
CA ARG A 83 23.90 -8.15 12.00
C ARG A 83 23.10 -8.77 13.15
N ARG A 84 22.10 -8.07 13.69
CA ARG A 84 21.26 -8.58 14.77
C ARG A 84 20.24 -9.62 14.29
N LEU A 85 19.94 -9.65 12.99
CA LEU A 85 19.06 -10.67 12.40
C LEU A 85 19.63 -12.09 12.52
N ASP A 86 20.94 -12.22 12.78
CA ASP A 86 21.57 -13.53 13.03
C ASP A 86 20.97 -14.23 14.26
N ALA A 87 20.47 -13.47 15.24
CA ALA A 87 19.78 -14.02 16.41
C ALA A 87 18.41 -14.65 16.06
N LEU A 88 17.84 -14.33 14.90
CA LEU A 88 16.55 -14.83 14.43
C LEU A 88 16.67 -15.93 13.38
N ARG A 89 17.89 -16.46 13.14
CA ARG A 89 18.13 -17.49 12.11
C ARG A 89 17.36 -18.78 12.36
N ASP A 90 17.25 -19.16 13.62
CA ASP A 90 16.61 -20.40 14.06
C ASP A 90 15.11 -20.23 14.36
N THR A 91 14.59 -19.00 14.24
CA THR A 91 13.16 -18.75 14.32
C THR A 91 12.46 -19.46 13.17
N ARG A 92 11.49 -20.32 13.51
CA ARG A 92 10.71 -21.03 12.51
C ARG A 92 9.74 -20.08 11.81
N ALA A 93 9.97 -19.85 10.52
CA ALA A 93 9.06 -19.02 9.71
C ALA A 93 7.63 -19.58 9.68
N ALA A 94 7.46 -20.91 9.70
CA ALA A 94 6.17 -21.58 9.66
C ALA A 94 5.22 -21.14 10.78
N ASP A 95 5.75 -20.86 11.98
CA ASP A 95 4.97 -20.46 13.15
C ASP A 95 4.44 -19.01 13.04
N LEU A 96 4.98 -18.23 12.09
CA LEU A 96 4.65 -16.83 11.87
C LEU A 96 3.86 -16.59 10.58
N ILE A 97 3.54 -17.64 9.83
CA ILE A 97 2.77 -17.51 8.59
C ILE A 97 1.29 -17.36 8.92
N GLU A 98 0.67 -16.34 8.32
CA GLU A 98 -0.78 -16.20 8.30
C GLU A 98 -1.39 -17.02 7.15
N GLY A 99 -0.72 -17.02 6.00
CA GLY A 99 -1.08 -17.84 4.86
C GLY A 99 -0.12 -17.64 3.69
N PHE A 100 -0.29 -18.45 2.65
CA PHE A 100 0.38 -18.24 1.37
C PHE A 100 -0.56 -18.52 0.21
N ALA A 101 -0.42 -17.75 -0.87
CA ALA A 101 -1.19 -17.93 -2.08
C ALA A 101 -0.29 -18.44 -3.22
N VAL A 102 -0.79 -19.45 -3.95
CA VAL A 102 -0.11 -20.01 -5.11
C VAL A 102 -0.29 -19.08 -6.30
N ARG A 103 0.81 -18.61 -6.87
CA ARG A 103 0.79 -17.78 -8.08
C ARG A 103 1.11 -18.59 -9.33
N SER A 104 2.15 -19.41 -9.26
CA SER A 104 2.46 -20.40 -10.29
C SER A 104 3.01 -21.65 -9.62
N GLU A 105 2.69 -22.81 -10.18
CA GLU A 105 3.17 -24.09 -9.68
C GLU A 105 3.41 -25.01 -10.88
N ARG A 106 4.59 -25.64 -10.89
CA ARG A 106 4.95 -26.68 -11.84
C ARG A 106 5.58 -27.81 -11.07
N ASN A 107 5.03 -29.00 -11.26
CA ASN A 107 5.50 -30.21 -10.61
C ASN A 107 5.95 -31.23 -11.67
N SER A 108 7.03 -31.93 -11.36
CA SER A 108 7.57 -33.05 -12.13
C SER A 108 7.61 -34.30 -11.24
N SER A 109 8.24 -35.39 -11.69
CA SER A 109 8.43 -36.59 -10.88
C SER A 109 9.39 -36.39 -9.71
N THR A 110 10.37 -35.49 -9.85
CA THR A 110 11.51 -35.30 -8.91
C THR A 110 11.83 -33.83 -8.64
N GLU A 111 11.07 -32.90 -9.21
CA GLU A 111 11.37 -31.47 -9.17
C GLU A 111 10.09 -30.66 -8.99
N TYR A 112 10.18 -29.64 -8.15
CA TYR A 112 9.11 -28.74 -7.85
C TYR A 112 9.58 -27.29 -8.01
N ILE A 113 8.85 -26.51 -8.81
CA ILE A 113 9.11 -25.09 -9.04
C ILE A 113 7.79 -24.33 -8.86
N ALA A 114 7.79 -23.32 -7.99
CA ALA A 114 6.60 -22.50 -7.76
C ALA A 114 6.96 -21.05 -7.45
N SER A 115 5.95 -20.18 -7.50
CA SER A 115 6.01 -18.85 -6.92
C SER A 115 4.83 -18.62 -5.98
N TYR A 116 5.13 -18.05 -4.82
CA TYR A 116 4.17 -17.83 -3.74
C TYR A 116 4.11 -16.38 -3.31
N ASP A 117 2.93 -15.97 -2.88
CA ASP A 117 2.75 -14.77 -2.07
C ASP A 117 2.65 -15.22 -0.61
N PHE A 118 3.68 -14.95 0.20
CA PHE A 118 3.71 -15.30 1.62
C PHE A 118 3.22 -14.13 2.47
N SER A 119 2.21 -14.35 3.30
CA SER A 119 1.73 -13.40 4.30
C SER A 119 2.11 -13.86 5.70
N PHE A 120 2.72 -12.96 6.46
CA PHE A 120 3.18 -13.22 7.82
C PHE A 120 2.30 -12.48 8.83
N GLN A 121 2.08 -13.10 9.98
CA GLN A 121 1.34 -12.54 11.10
C GLN A 121 2.05 -11.27 11.62
N PRO A 122 1.45 -10.07 11.50
CA PRO A 122 2.11 -8.83 11.89
C PRO A 122 2.55 -8.85 13.36
N ASP A 123 1.67 -9.28 14.26
CA ASP A 123 1.94 -9.28 15.70
C ASP A 123 2.99 -10.32 16.11
N GLY A 124 3.04 -11.46 15.41
CA GLY A 124 4.07 -12.47 15.62
C GLY A 124 5.45 -11.95 15.23
N VAL A 125 5.56 -11.32 14.06
CA VAL A 125 6.82 -10.76 13.56
C VAL A 125 7.31 -9.62 14.46
N ARG A 126 6.41 -8.71 14.85
CA ARG A 126 6.70 -7.61 15.80
C ARG A 126 7.24 -8.16 17.11
N ARG A 127 6.54 -9.13 17.71
CA ARG A 127 6.93 -9.75 18.98
C ARG A 127 8.33 -10.35 18.92
N VAL A 128 8.66 -11.07 17.85
CA VAL A 128 10.00 -11.67 17.67
C VAL A 128 11.08 -10.60 17.55
N LEU A 129 10.82 -9.52 16.80
CA LEU A 129 11.75 -8.39 16.66
C LEU A 129 11.93 -7.63 17.98
N ASP A 130 10.85 -7.39 18.71
CA ASP A 130 10.85 -6.74 20.02
C ASP A 130 11.63 -7.56 21.06
N GLN A 131 11.38 -8.87 21.11
CA GLN A 131 12.10 -9.79 22.01
C GLN A 131 13.61 -9.82 21.72
N ALA A 132 14.00 -9.69 20.45
CA ALA A 132 15.39 -9.61 20.05
C ALA A 132 15.98 -8.19 20.16
N GLY A 133 15.20 -7.18 20.54
CA GLY A 133 15.65 -5.78 20.63
C GLY A 133 16.09 -5.21 19.27
N ILE A 134 15.44 -5.65 18.19
CA ILE A 134 15.78 -5.25 16.82
C ILE A 134 14.81 -4.15 16.39
N PRO A 135 15.31 -2.93 16.07
CA PRO A 135 14.44 -1.86 15.57
C PRO A 135 13.88 -2.24 14.20
N TYR A 136 12.64 -1.87 13.92
CA TYR A 136 11.98 -2.12 12.65
C TYR A 136 11.06 -0.97 12.23
N VAL A 137 10.74 -0.91 10.94
CA VAL A 137 9.82 0.04 10.32
C VAL A 137 8.75 -0.75 9.59
N ASP A 138 7.52 -0.69 10.10
CA ASP A 138 6.35 -1.37 9.52
C ASP A 138 5.25 -0.40 9.06
N ARG A 139 5.47 0.91 9.22
CA ARG A 139 4.55 1.93 8.71
C ARG A 139 4.94 2.34 7.31
N GLN A 140 3.96 2.28 6.41
CA GLN A 140 4.06 2.94 5.11
C GLN A 140 4.16 4.47 5.33
N ALA A 141 5.00 5.13 4.53
CA ALA A 141 5.13 6.58 4.59
C ALA A 141 3.76 7.25 4.34
N GLU A 142 3.47 8.30 5.11
CA GLU A 142 2.26 9.10 4.92
C GLU A 142 2.30 9.75 3.51
N PRO A 143 1.18 9.78 2.77
CA PRO A 143 1.15 10.40 1.44
C PRO A 143 1.62 11.86 1.50
N ALA A 144 2.66 12.20 0.73
CA ALA A 144 3.16 13.57 0.61
C ALA A 144 2.84 14.14 -0.78
N ALA A 145 2.32 15.37 -0.83
CA ALA A 145 2.06 16.09 -2.08
C ALA A 145 3.20 17.09 -2.38
N LEU A 146 3.80 16.99 -3.57
CA LEU A 146 4.75 17.98 -4.06
C LEU A 146 3.98 19.12 -4.76
N VAL A 147 4.05 20.34 -4.22
CA VAL A 147 3.44 21.53 -4.82
C VAL A 147 4.54 22.43 -5.41
N PRO A 148 4.79 22.39 -6.72
CA PRO A 148 5.74 23.28 -7.36
C PRO A 148 5.21 24.72 -7.37
N VAL A 149 6.04 25.67 -6.94
CA VAL A 149 5.74 27.11 -7.03
C VAL A 149 6.62 27.73 -8.10
N TYR A 150 5.99 28.24 -9.16
CA TYR A 150 6.68 29.00 -10.21
C TYR A 150 6.54 30.50 -9.96
N ARG A 151 7.68 31.22 -9.92
CA ARG A 151 7.69 32.67 -9.82
C ARG A 151 8.19 33.25 -11.15
N ALA A 152 7.28 33.83 -11.91
CA ALA A 152 7.67 34.52 -13.14
C ALA A 152 8.62 35.69 -12.82
N PRO A 153 9.68 35.91 -13.64
CA PRO A 153 10.57 37.06 -13.51
C PRO A 153 9.77 38.36 -13.53
N ARG A 154 10.02 39.24 -12.55
CA ARG A 154 9.43 40.59 -12.56
C ARG A 154 10.17 41.43 -13.59
N HIS A 155 9.48 41.75 -14.69
CA HIS A 155 9.98 42.71 -15.67
C HIS A 155 10.05 44.08 -15.00
N ARG A 156 11.25 44.52 -14.58
CA ARG A 156 11.46 45.89 -14.11
C ARG A 156 11.33 46.79 -15.34
N GLY A 157 10.18 47.46 -15.47
CA GLY A 157 9.97 48.47 -16.49
C GLY A 157 11.14 49.44 -16.49
N SER A 158 11.85 49.51 -17.62
CA SER A 158 12.87 50.52 -17.83
C SER A 158 12.16 51.87 -17.79
N ARG A 159 12.33 52.60 -16.68
CA ARG A 159 12.12 54.05 -16.71
C ARG A 159 13.21 54.58 -17.62
N ALA A 160 12.89 54.70 -18.91
CA ALA A 160 13.57 55.60 -19.81
C ALA A 160 13.35 57.03 -19.27
N GLY A 161 14.16 57.39 -18.29
CA GLY A 161 14.33 58.75 -17.84
C GLY A 161 15.06 59.51 -18.95
N ALA A 162 14.33 60.48 -19.51
CA ALA A 162 14.79 61.81 -19.89
C ALA A 162 16.07 61.94 -20.76
N LEU A 163 15.90 62.71 -21.83
CA LEU A 163 16.74 63.84 -22.28
C LEU A 163 17.04 63.77 -23.78
N PHE A 164 16.11 64.28 -24.61
CA PHE A 164 16.50 64.95 -25.84
C PHE A 164 16.26 66.45 -25.65
N ARG A 165 17.35 67.17 -25.39
CA ARG A 165 17.43 68.64 -25.39
C ARG A 165 18.54 69.03 -26.38
N GLY A 166 18.20 69.88 -27.35
CA GLY A 166 19.13 70.58 -28.26
C GLY A 166 19.48 69.78 -29.52
N ALA A 167 19.53 70.34 -30.74
CA ALA A 167 19.60 71.74 -31.16
C ALA A 167 18.96 71.91 -32.55
N ARG A 168 18.34 73.07 -32.76
CA ARG A 168 18.10 73.64 -34.10
C ARG A 168 19.39 74.35 -34.53
N PHE A 169 19.83 74.08 -35.75
CA PHE A 169 20.57 75.03 -36.59
C PHE A 169 19.72 75.25 -37.84
#